data_AF-A0A2I0T6Q1-F1
#
_entry.id   AF-A0A2I0T6Q1-F1
#
_cell.length_a   1.000
_cell.length_b   1.000
_cell.length_c   1.000
_cell.angle_alpha   90.00
_cell.angle_beta   90.00
_cell.angle_gamma   90.00
#
_symmetry.space_group_name_H-M   'P 1'
#
loop_
_entity.id
_entity.type
_entity.pdbx_description
1 polymer ?
#
loop_
_entity_poly.entity_id
_entity_poly.type
_entity_poly.pdbx_seq_one_letter_code
_entity_poly.pdbx_strand_id
1 'polypeptide(L)'
;MILTCMYLLSFLGVEFNATENCKVTFDITTLQFWGTSYYYQQGAPYYGNLELKSANGTHLKNKEVILTVSYGSRKQTKSYFTDDAGMASFTLETSAWNNSSQYSGAFNVTLPIDLISPMATLVVYTAFPEGQVAADTFSLKVSKCFRNHVKLGFSDTVALPGSAVRLHLQAAPGSLCSIRAVDQSVLLLRPEAELSRDSVYNMFSYSQEHPSTLTDSYSDYCTTHKSPGIISSPHTTLPPGTTSPFMYDGHSYAVSQPDVYELLKNSGLTFLTNLKIKSPIECRTQTTFSYDYMSYDELADLDNLNPETDAAVERAESEHIELGSEAGPVRIWFPETFIWTLVPISDSGVAELAVTVPDSITDWRAMTFCTSESHGLGISETTSLRSFKPFFVEPTLPYSVFRGESFPLKVKVFSYLKECMVLQLSLMDSRDFEFVHANVKFTICLCPDSAKTFFWDVKATKLGKGTREGHK
;
A
#
# COMPACT_ATOMS: atom_id res chain seq x y z
N MET A 1 16.65 7.25 -17.60
CA MET A 1 17.91 7.85 -17.10
C MET A 1 17.86 7.78 -15.59
N ILE A 2 18.75 7.02 -14.96
CA ILE A 2 18.77 6.90 -13.49
C ILE A 2 19.54 8.10 -12.93
N LEU A 3 18.91 8.90 -12.08
CA LEU A 3 19.61 9.92 -11.28
C LEU A 3 20.07 9.28 -9.98
N THR A 4 21.28 8.73 -9.97
CA THR A 4 21.93 8.31 -8.72
C THR A 4 22.46 9.55 -8.02
N CYS A 5 21.86 9.93 -6.89
CA CYS A 5 22.22 11.16 -6.18
C CYS A 5 23.12 10.86 -4.97
N MET A 6 24.44 10.92 -5.18
CA MET A 6 25.42 10.78 -4.10
C MET A 6 25.47 12.06 -3.25
N TYR A 7 24.92 12.01 -2.04
CA TYR A 7 25.10 13.04 -1.03
C TYR A 7 26.23 12.66 -0.08
N LEU A 8 27.25 13.53 0.03
CA LEU A 8 28.22 13.43 1.12
C LEU A 8 27.60 14.07 2.37
N LEU A 9 26.81 13.29 3.11
CA LEU A 9 26.36 13.69 4.45
C LEU A 9 27.57 13.91 5.37
N SER A 10 27.39 14.66 6.46
CA SER A 10 28.55 15.08 7.27
C SER A 10 29.19 13.93 8.07
N PHE A 11 28.55 12.77 8.12
CA PHE A 11 29.09 11.51 8.65
C PHE A 11 29.90 10.83 7.55
N LEU A 12 31.07 10.25 7.88
CA LEU A 12 32.09 9.87 6.89
C LEU A 12 31.79 8.57 6.09
N GLY A 13 30.53 8.17 6.01
CA GLY A 13 30.03 7.13 5.11
C GLY A 13 29.41 7.73 3.84
N VAL A 14 29.33 6.95 2.76
CA VAL A 14 28.58 7.33 1.55
C VAL A 14 27.23 6.62 1.61
N GLU A 15 26.14 7.38 1.67
CA GLU A 15 24.79 6.84 1.53
C GLU A 15 24.41 6.79 0.04
N PHE A 16 24.18 5.59 -0.48
CA PHE A 16 23.72 5.38 -1.85
C PHE A 16 22.20 5.35 -1.90
N ASN A 17 21.58 6.52 -1.85
CA ASN A 17 20.14 6.64 -2.04
C ASN A 17 19.82 6.61 -3.55
N ALA A 18 19.24 5.50 -4.02
CA ALA A 18 18.88 5.28 -5.41
C ALA A 18 17.37 5.06 -5.55
N THR A 19 16.69 5.96 -6.27
CA THR A 19 15.29 5.77 -6.65
C THR A 19 15.20 4.77 -7.81
N GLU A 20 15.19 3.47 -7.50
CA GLU A 20 15.21 2.41 -8.53
C GLU A 20 14.03 2.49 -9.51
N ASN A 21 12.86 2.88 -9.02
CA ASN A 21 11.62 2.86 -9.80
C ASN A 21 11.30 4.22 -10.46
N CYS A 22 11.92 4.48 -11.62
CA CYS A 22 11.64 5.65 -12.46
C CYS A 22 10.69 5.29 -13.62
N LYS A 23 9.38 5.17 -13.32
CA LYS A 23 8.35 4.84 -14.31
C LYS A 23 8.10 6.00 -15.28
N VAL A 24 8.74 5.94 -16.46
CA VAL A 24 8.44 6.84 -17.58
C VAL A 24 7.05 6.53 -18.12
N THR A 25 6.09 7.43 -17.89
CA THR A 25 4.73 7.38 -18.45
C THR A 25 4.48 8.60 -19.32
N PHE A 26 3.79 8.41 -20.44
CA PHE A 26 3.32 9.50 -21.29
C PHE A 26 2.02 10.11 -20.75
N ASP A 27 1.23 9.32 -20.02
CA ASP A 27 0.05 9.78 -19.30
C ASP A 27 0.48 10.47 -18.00
N ILE A 28 0.58 11.80 -18.05
CA ILE A 28 0.92 12.67 -16.90
C ILE A 28 -0.20 12.73 -15.83
N THR A 29 -1.42 12.38 -16.22
CA THR A 29 -2.62 12.36 -15.38
C THR A 29 -3.55 11.23 -15.82
N THR A 30 -4.14 10.51 -14.86
CA THR A 30 -5.20 9.53 -15.10
C THR A 30 -6.54 10.05 -14.60
N LEU A 31 -7.59 9.82 -15.39
CA LEU A 31 -8.98 10.18 -15.08
C LEU A 31 -9.82 8.90 -15.11
N GLN A 32 -10.49 8.58 -14.01
CA GLN A 32 -11.29 7.35 -13.87
C GLN A 32 -12.72 7.66 -13.42
N PHE A 33 -13.69 6.92 -13.97
CA PHE A 33 -15.08 6.98 -13.53
C PHE A 33 -15.32 6.07 -12.31
N TRP A 34 -16.06 6.58 -11.32
CA TRP A 34 -16.37 5.88 -10.07
C TRP A 34 -17.81 6.11 -9.63
N GLY A 35 -18.50 5.05 -9.17
CA GLY A 35 -19.92 5.12 -8.78
C GLY A 35 -20.89 5.34 -9.95
N THR A 36 -20.41 5.21 -11.19
CA THR A 36 -21.21 5.19 -12.42
C THR A 36 -21.73 3.78 -12.70
N SER A 37 -23.03 3.65 -12.93
CA SER A 37 -23.59 2.43 -13.54
C SER A 37 -23.27 2.38 -15.04
N TYR A 38 -23.09 1.18 -15.60
CA TYR A 38 -22.98 0.98 -17.05
C TYR A 38 -24.30 1.27 -17.79
N TYR A 39 -25.40 1.36 -17.06
CA TYR A 39 -26.75 1.57 -17.58
C TYR A 39 -27.35 2.85 -17.00
N TYR A 40 -28.27 3.49 -17.72
CA TYR A 40 -29.02 4.65 -17.23
C TYR A 40 -30.52 4.37 -17.36
N GLN A 41 -31.31 4.87 -16.41
CA GLN A 41 -32.77 4.84 -16.49
C GLN A 41 -33.25 6.07 -17.26
N GLN A 42 -34.12 5.89 -18.27
CA GLN A 42 -34.62 7.00 -19.08
C GLN A 42 -35.43 7.99 -18.23
N GLY A 43 -35.08 9.27 -18.33
CA GLY A 43 -35.71 10.41 -17.65
C GLY A 43 -35.30 10.62 -16.19
N ALA A 44 -34.80 9.58 -15.51
CA ALA A 44 -34.15 9.73 -14.22
C ALA A 44 -32.77 10.42 -14.37
N PRO A 45 -32.35 11.26 -13.40
CA PRO A 45 -30.99 11.81 -13.41
C PRO A 45 -29.95 10.69 -13.26
N TYR A 46 -28.92 10.72 -14.12
CA TYR A 46 -27.79 9.79 -14.07
C TYR A 46 -26.61 10.43 -13.32
N TYR A 47 -26.00 9.68 -12.41
CA TYR A 47 -24.98 10.14 -11.48
C TYR A 47 -23.65 9.42 -11.69
N GLY A 48 -22.57 10.05 -11.22
CA GLY A 48 -21.25 9.45 -11.19
C GLY A 48 -20.20 10.40 -10.63
N ASN A 49 -18.97 9.91 -10.51
CA ASN A 49 -17.81 10.68 -10.07
C ASN A 49 -16.64 10.48 -11.02
N LEU A 50 -15.81 11.50 -11.13
CA LEU A 50 -14.55 11.50 -11.86
C LEU A 50 -13.40 11.63 -10.85
N GLU A 51 -12.55 10.61 -10.72
CA GLU A 51 -11.33 10.64 -9.91
C GLU A 51 -10.14 11.05 -10.79
N LEU A 52 -9.47 12.16 -10.46
CA LEU A 52 -8.30 12.65 -11.18
C LEU A 52 -7.03 12.46 -10.34
N LYS A 53 -6.07 11.72 -10.90
CA LYS A 53 -4.76 11.43 -10.30
C LYS A 53 -3.61 11.86 -11.20
N SER A 54 -2.49 12.20 -10.58
CA SER A 54 -1.20 12.36 -11.26
C SER A 54 -0.66 10.99 -11.72
N ALA A 55 0.32 11.00 -12.63
CA ALA A 55 1.20 9.85 -12.93
C ALA A 55 1.71 9.12 -11.68
N ASN A 56 1.97 9.86 -10.58
CA ASN A 56 2.47 9.34 -9.31
C ASN A 56 1.33 8.86 -8.36
N GLY A 57 0.10 8.70 -8.85
CA GLY A 57 -1.07 8.26 -8.07
C GLY A 57 -1.66 9.31 -7.12
N THR A 58 -1.02 10.47 -6.95
CA THR A 58 -1.50 11.54 -6.06
C THR A 58 -2.77 12.20 -6.60
N HIS A 59 -3.74 12.43 -5.71
CA HIS A 59 -5.04 13.02 -6.05
C HIS A 59 -4.90 14.51 -6.38
N LEU A 60 -5.46 14.95 -7.51
CA LEU A 60 -5.29 16.32 -8.04
C LEU A 60 -6.50 17.20 -7.72
N LYS A 61 -6.35 18.05 -6.70
CA LYS A 61 -7.37 18.98 -6.19
C LYS A 61 -7.55 20.21 -7.10
N ASN A 62 -8.77 20.77 -7.13
CA ASN A 62 -9.17 21.99 -7.84
C ASN A 62 -8.65 22.06 -9.28
N LYS A 63 -8.89 20.99 -10.05
CA LYS A 63 -8.63 20.91 -11.48
C LYS A 63 -9.94 20.78 -12.25
N GLU A 64 -10.00 21.45 -13.38
CA GLU A 64 -11.11 21.32 -14.33
C GLU A 64 -11.04 19.95 -15.02
N VAL A 65 -12.16 19.22 -15.02
CA VAL A 65 -12.37 18.00 -15.79
C VAL A 65 -13.61 18.16 -16.66
N ILE A 66 -13.47 17.87 -17.96
CA ILE A 66 -14.48 18.17 -18.97
C ILE A 66 -15.23 16.89 -19.33
N LEU A 67 -16.43 16.71 -18.77
CA LEU A 67 -17.30 15.60 -19.11
C LEU A 67 -18.01 15.89 -20.43
N THR A 68 -17.91 14.95 -21.38
CA THR A 68 -18.58 15.01 -22.68
C THR A 68 -19.50 13.82 -22.83
N VAL A 69 -20.75 14.08 -23.19
CA VAL A 69 -21.84 13.12 -23.32
C VAL A 69 -22.40 13.18 -24.73
N SER A 70 -22.54 12.05 -25.40
CA SER A 70 -23.08 11.94 -26.75
C SER A 70 -24.26 10.98 -26.79
N TYR A 71 -25.41 11.43 -27.30
CA TYR A 71 -26.63 10.63 -27.41
C TYR A 71 -27.31 10.91 -28.76
N GLY A 72 -27.46 9.86 -29.58
CA GLY A 72 -27.85 10.01 -30.99
C GLY A 72 -26.90 10.96 -31.73
N SER A 73 -27.45 11.97 -32.40
CA SER A 73 -26.70 13.04 -33.08
C SER A 73 -26.36 14.24 -32.18
N ARG A 74 -26.73 14.22 -30.90
CA ARG A 74 -26.51 15.33 -29.95
C ARG A 74 -25.26 15.10 -29.12
N LYS A 75 -24.53 16.18 -28.82
CA LYS A 75 -23.36 16.21 -27.95
C LYS A 75 -23.53 17.32 -26.92
N GLN A 76 -23.31 17.00 -25.66
CA GLN A 76 -23.31 17.94 -24.54
C GLN A 76 -21.96 17.86 -23.82
N THR A 77 -21.43 19.00 -23.41
CA THR A 77 -20.18 19.07 -22.66
C THR A 77 -20.39 19.95 -21.43
N LYS A 78 -19.89 19.52 -20.28
CA LYS A 78 -19.94 20.22 -18.99
C LYS A 78 -18.57 20.12 -18.31
N SER A 79 -18.07 21.24 -17.79
CA SER A 79 -16.89 21.26 -16.93
C SER A 79 -17.29 21.05 -15.46
N TYR A 80 -16.47 20.31 -14.73
CA TYR A 80 -16.56 20.12 -13.28
C TYR A 80 -15.18 20.38 -12.66
N PHE A 81 -15.12 20.67 -11.36
CA PHE A 81 -13.87 20.88 -10.63
C PHE A 81 -13.68 19.80 -9.57
N THR A 82 -12.45 19.32 -9.40
CA THR A 82 -12.12 18.30 -8.41
C THR A 82 -11.99 18.87 -6.99
N ASP A 83 -12.45 18.10 -6.02
CA ASP A 83 -12.44 18.43 -4.59
C ASP A 83 -11.10 18.12 -3.90
N ASP A 84 -11.10 18.17 -2.55
CA ASP A 84 -9.95 17.81 -1.73
C ASP A 84 -9.52 16.34 -1.82
N ALA A 85 -10.39 15.44 -2.31
CA ALA A 85 -10.08 14.04 -2.61
C ALA A 85 -9.76 13.83 -4.10
N GLY A 86 -9.60 14.88 -4.91
CA GLY A 86 -9.38 14.76 -6.36
C GLY A 86 -10.60 14.20 -7.12
N MET A 87 -11.78 14.25 -6.52
CA MET A 87 -13.05 13.73 -7.04
C MET A 87 -13.92 14.87 -7.57
N ALA A 88 -14.59 14.66 -8.69
CA ALA A 88 -15.61 15.56 -9.22
C ALA A 88 -16.91 14.80 -9.48
N SER A 89 -17.91 15.00 -8.60
CA SER A 89 -19.24 14.42 -8.76
C SER A 89 -20.04 15.13 -9.86
N PHE A 90 -20.78 14.37 -10.66
CA PHE A 90 -21.60 14.90 -11.75
C PHE A 90 -23.04 14.39 -11.74
N THR A 91 -23.91 15.12 -12.43
CA THR A 91 -25.32 14.75 -12.66
C THR A 91 -25.74 15.15 -14.07
N LEU A 92 -26.38 14.21 -14.75
CA LEU A 92 -26.89 14.34 -16.12
C LEU A 92 -28.40 14.13 -16.13
N GLU A 93 -29.14 15.12 -16.64
CA GLU A 93 -30.58 14.98 -16.87
C GLU A 93 -30.81 14.19 -18.16
N THR A 94 -31.37 12.98 -18.04
CA THR A 94 -31.64 12.10 -19.19
C THR A 94 -33.04 12.33 -19.79
N SER A 95 -33.84 13.19 -19.17
CA SER A 95 -35.18 13.60 -19.62
C SER A 95 -35.20 14.26 -21.01
N ALA A 96 -34.13 14.97 -21.38
CA ALA A 96 -33.98 15.58 -22.70
C ALA A 96 -33.47 14.60 -23.78
N TRP A 97 -33.19 13.34 -23.43
CA TRP A 97 -32.61 12.36 -24.35
C TRP A 97 -33.69 11.64 -25.19
N ASN A 98 -34.98 11.70 -24.79
CA ASN A 98 -36.12 11.39 -25.64
C ASN A 98 -37.39 12.16 -25.19
N ASN A 99 -38.37 12.35 -26.07
CA ASN A 99 -39.57 13.17 -25.84
C ASN A 99 -40.63 12.44 -24.97
N SER A 100 -40.38 12.28 -23.67
CA SER A 100 -41.34 11.73 -22.70
C SER A 100 -41.49 12.60 -21.46
N SER A 101 -42.70 13.05 -21.14
CA SER A 101 -43.02 13.63 -19.83
C SER A 101 -43.00 12.55 -18.75
N GLN A 102 -42.47 12.88 -17.57
CA GLN A 102 -42.36 11.96 -16.44
C GLN A 102 -42.75 12.62 -15.12
N TYR A 103 -43.13 11.79 -14.16
CA TYR A 103 -43.35 12.16 -12.76
C TYR A 103 -42.13 11.74 -11.94
N SER A 104 -41.61 12.64 -11.11
CA SER A 104 -40.52 12.36 -10.19
C SER A 104 -41.01 12.18 -8.75
N GLY A 105 -40.30 11.35 -8.00
CA GLY A 105 -40.49 11.15 -6.57
C GLY A 105 -39.15 10.80 -5.93
N ALA A 106 -39.00 11.09 -4.64
CA ALA A 106 -37.77 10.83 -3.89
C ALA A 106 -38.10 10.08 -2.60
N PHE A 107 -37.26 9.10 -2.27
CA PHE A 107 -37.27 8.39 -0.99
C PHE A 107 -35.88 8.47 -0.38
N ASN A 108 -35.79 8.79 0.91
CA ASN A 108 -34.53 8.98 1.61
C ASN A 108 -34.26 7.77 2.51
N VAL A 109 -33.11 7.11 2.31
CA VAL A 109 -32.65 6.00 3.16
C VAL A 109 -31.39 6.43 3.90
N THR A 110 -31.36 6.25 5.21
CA THR A 110 -30.18 6.47 6.05
C THR A 110 -29.46 5.13 6.29
N LEU A 111 -28.15 5.10 6.04
CA LEU A 111 -27.32 3.89 6.17
C LEU A 111 -26.23 4.12 7.25
N PRO A 112 -26.19 3.33 8.34
CA PRO A 112 -25.12 3.42 9.34
C PRO A 112 -23.84 2.75 8.82
N ILE A 113 -22.81 3.56 8.58
CA ILE A 113 -21.50 3.11 8.05
C ILE A 113 -20.60 2.63 9.20
N ASP A 114 -20.98 1.51 9.83
CA ASP A 114 -20.31 0.95 11.02
C ASP A 114 -19.61 -0.41 10.77
N LEU A 115 -19.88 -1.04 9.62
CA LEU A 115 -19.59 -2.46 9.32
C LEU A 115 -18.91 -2.68 7.95
N ILE A 116 -18.53 -1.60 7.27
CA ILE A 116 -18.41 -1.61 5.81
C ILE A 116 -16.96 -1.79 5.32
N SER A 117 -16.78 -2.75 4.41
CA SER A 117 -15.62 -2.91 3.52
C SER A 117 -15.27 -1.61 2.79
N PRO A 118 -14.01 -1.35 2.36
CA PRO A 118 -13.68 -0.18 1.55
C PRO A 118 -14.51 -0.02 0.26
N MET A 119 -15.24 -1.06 -0.16
CA MET A 119 -16.36 -0.95 -1.11
C MET A 119 -17.62 -1.64 -0.56
N ALA A 120 -18.78 -0.98 -0.67
CA ALA A 120 -20.10 -1.57 -0.44
C ALA A 120 -21.00 -1.37 -1.66
N THR A 121 -21.84 -2.37 -1.94
CA THR A 121 -22.82 -2.34 -3.03
C THR A 121 -24.22 -2.30 -2.42
N LEU A 122 -24.94 -1.20 -2.62
CA LEU A 122 -26.35 -1.08 -2.27
C LEU A 122 -27.19 -1.54 -3.47
N VAL A 123 -28.09 -2.51 -3.25
CA VAL A 123 -29.07 -2.95 -4.25
C VAL A 123 -30.46 -2.53 -3.76
N VAL A 124 -31.23 -1.86 -4.60
CA VAL A 124 -32.62 -1.46 -4.32
C VAL A 124 -33.51 -2.05 -5.40
N TYR A 125 -34.62 -2.67 -5.01
CA TYR A 125 -35.61 -3.19 -5.96
C TYR A 125 -37.04 -2.97 -5.47
N THR A 126 -37.97 -2.95 -6.42
CA THR A 126 -39.42 -2.95 -6.17
C THR A 126 -40.09 -4.01 -7.03
N ALA A 127 -41.05 -4.72 -6.46
CA ALA A 127 -41.82 -5.76 -7.13
C ALA A 127 -43.26 -5.28 -7.34
N PHE A 128 -43.72 -5.30 -8.58
CA PHE A 128 -45.08 -4.88 -8.96
C PHE A 128 -46.06 -6.07 -8.89
N PRO A 129 -47.37 -5.84 -8.62
CA PRO A 129 -48.37 -6.91 -8.51
C PRO A 129 -48.47 -7.85 -9.72
N GLU A 130 -48.09 -7.38 -10.91
CA GLU A 130 -48.08 -8.11 -12.19
C GLU A 130 -46.87 -9.07 -12.33
N GLY A 131 -46.04 -9.15 -11.28
CA GLY A 131 -44.83 -9.96 -11.20
C GLY A 131 -43.63 -9.34 -11.94
N GLN A 132 -43.69 -8.07 -12.33
CA GLN A 132 -42.54 -7.32 -12.87
C GLN A 132 -41.66 -6.79 -11.72
N VAL A 133 -40.40 -6.49 -12.03
CA VAL A 133 -39.44 -5.91 -11.08
C VAL A 133 -38.75 -4.72 -11.73
N ALA A 134 -38.52 -3.66 -10.97
CA ALA A 134 -37.53 -2.63 -11.29
C ALA A 134 -36.47 -2.62 -10.18
N ALA A 135 -35.20 -2.45 -10.55
CA ALA A 135 -34.08 -2.44 -9.61
C ALA A 135 -32.97 -1.48 -10.05
N ASP A 136 -32.16 -1.06 -9.09
CA ASP A 136 -30.96 -0.26 -9.30
C ASP A 136 -29.86 -0.66 -8.31
N THR A 137 -28.60 -0.43 -8.68
CA THR A 137 -27.41 -0.80 -7.89
C THR A 137 -26.43 0.37 -7.80
N PHE A 138 -26.04 0.73 -6.58
CA PHE A 138 -25.14 1.84 -6.31
C PHE A 138 -23.93 1.42 -5.46
N SER A 139 -22.72 1.70 -5.93
CA SER A 139 -21.47 1.30 -5.28
C SER A 139 -20.83 2.47 -4.51
N LEU A 140 -20.77 2.32 -3.18
CA LEU A 140 -20.16 3.23 -2.23
C LEU A 140 -18.70 2.87 -1.98
N LYS A 141 -17.79 3.83 -2.18
CA LYS A 141 -16.38 3.75 -1.77
C LYS A 141 -16.28 4.31 -0.34
N VAL A 142 -15.83 3.50 0.61
CA VAL A 142 -15.81 3.85 2.04
C VAL A 142 -14.36 3.95 2.54
N SER A 143 -14.13 4.90 3.44
CA SER A 143 -12.81 5.14 4.03
C SER A 143 -12.29 3.91 4.79
N LYS A 144 -11.05 3.53 4.51
CA LYS A 144 -10.29 2.53 5.28
C LYS A 144 -10.12 3.02 6.72
N CYS A 145 -10.90 2.47 7.65
CA CYS A 145 -11.02 2.93 9.03
C CYS A 145 -11.10 1.76 10.03
N PHE A 146 -10.13 1.68 10.94
CA PHE A 146 -10.17 0.74 12.06
C PHE A 146 -11.13 1.21 13.16
N ARG A 147 -11.93 0.28 13.71
CA ARG A 147 -12.80 0.53 14.89
C ARG A 147 -11.99 0.71 16.18
N ASN A 148 -10.90 -0.02 16.34
CA ASN A 148 -9.99 0.18 17.46
C ASN A 148 -9.16 1.45 17.19
N HIS A 149 -9.54 2.56 17.79
CA HIS A 149 -8.89 3.85 17.60
C HIS A 149 -7.60 3.95 18.43
N VAL A 150 -6.51 3.46 17.84
CA VAL A 150 -5.18 3.42 18.48
C VAL A 150 -4.42 4.72 18.29
N LYS A 151 -3.81 5.24 19.36
CA LYS A 151 -2.86 6.37 19.33
C LYS A 151 -1.64 6.10 20.19
N LEU A 152 -0.50 6.60 19.75
CA LEU A 152 0.80 6.49 20.42
C LEU A 152 1.51 7.84 20.40
N GLY A 153 2.08 8.25 21.53
CA GLY A 153 2.86 9.48 21.62
C GLY A 153 3.82 9.49 22.80
N PHE A 154 5.02 10.02 22.58
CA PHE A 154 5.95 10.32 23.66
C PHE A 154 5.50 11.58 24.41
N SER A 155 5.83 11.69 25.71
CA SER A 155 5.61 12.91 26.51
C SER A 155 6.39 14.10 25.96
N ASP A 156 7.54 13.83 25.34
CA ASP A 156 8.50 14.80 24.86
C ASP A 156 8.86 14.48 23.39
N THR A 157 9.02 15.49 22.54
CA THR A 157 9.44 15.30 21.14
C THR A 157 10.96 15.28 20.98
N VAL A 158 11.69 15.80 21.97
CA VAL A 158 13.15 15.84 22.04
C VAL A 158 13.59 15.44 23.45
N ALA A 159 14.51 14.50 23.58
CA ALA A 159 15.03 14.02 24.86
C ALA A 159 16.55 13.85 24.84
N LEU A 160 17.15 13.75 26.03
CA LEU A 160 18.57 13.47 26.19
C LEU A 160 18.82 11.94 26.12
N PRO A 161 19.92 11.49 25.48
CA PRO A 161 20.37 10.10 25.60
C PRO A 161 20.55 9.70 27.07
N GLY A 162 19.98 8.56 27.47
CA GLY A 162 19.95 8.06 28.84
C GLY A 162 18.88 8.66 29.77
N SER A 163 18.03 9.58 29.29
CA SER A 163 16.92 10.12 30.09
C SER A 163 15.67 9.23 30.03
N ALA A 164 14.77 9.38 31.00
CA ALA A 164 13.48 8.69 31.02
C ALA A 164 12.39 9.56 30.38
N VAL A 165 11.63 8.98 29.45
CA VAL A 165 10.49 9.60 28.74
C VAL A 165 9.26 8.71 28.96
N ARG A 166 8.04 9.29 28.95
CA ARG A 166 6.81 8.48 28.98
C ARG A 166 6.30 8.23 27.58
N LEU A 167 5.75 7.04 27.36
CA LEU A 167 5.04 6.66 26.16
C LEU A 167 3.56 6.48 26.53
N HIS A 168 2.73 7.38 26.02
CA HIS A 168 1.28 7.37 26.20
C HIS A 168 0.64 6.56 25.07
N LEU A 169 -0.22 5.60 25.45
CA LEU A 169 -0.90 4.69 24.55
C LEU A 169 -2.40 4.72 24.85
N GLN A 170 -3.21 4.93 23.81
CA GLN A 170 -4.67 4.90 23.87
C GLN A 170 -5.19 3.88 22.84
N ALA A 171 -6.13 3.02 23.25
CA ALA A 171 -6.85 2.07 22.40
C ALA A 171 -8.16 1.63 23.08
N ALA A 172 -8.92 0.72 22.48
CA ALA A 172 -10.11 0.16 23.11
C ALA A 172 -9.77 -0.59 24.43
N PRO A 173 -10.61 -0.51 25.48
CA PRO A 173 -10.48 -1.33 26.70
C PRO A 173 -10.27 -2.82 26.40
N GLY A 174 -9.40 -3.47 27.17
CA GLY A 174 -9.05 -4.88 26.99
C GLY A 174 -8.25 -5.20 25.72
N SER A 175 -7.78 -4.20 24.97
CA SER A 175 -6.87 -4.46 23.84
C SER A 175 -5.51 -4.99 24.30
N LEU A 176 -4.87 -5.81 23.47
CA LEU A 176 -3.44 -6.09 23.55
C LEU A 176 -2.70 -5.32 22.44
N CYS A 177 -1.75 -4.48 22.82
CA CYS A 177 -1.02 -3.61 21.90
C CYS A 177 0.45 -4.03 21.76
N SER A 178 0.93 -4.18 20.52
CA SER A 178 2.34 -4.41 20.21
C SER A 178 3.03 -3.10 19.85
N ILE A 179 4.01 -2.68 20.65
CA ILE A 179 4.77 -1.44 20.47
C ILE A 179 6.14 -1.75 19.87
N ARG A 180 6.45 -1.10 18.75
CA ARG A 180 7.75 -1.13 18.07
C ARG A 180 8.34 0.27 18.04
N ALA A 181 9.62 0.43 18.39
CA ALA A 181 10.37 1.66 18.14
C ALA A 181 11.80 1.39 17.63
N VAL A 182 12.16 2.02 16.51
CA VAL A 182 13.37 1.77 15.71
C VAL A 182 14.10 3.07 15.35
N ASP A 183 15.39 2.96 15.09
CA ASP A 183 16.21 4.08 14.59
C ASP A 183 15.81 4.44 13.15
N GLN A 184 15.72 5.75 12.83
CA GLN A 184 15.39 6.25 11.49
C GLN A 184 16.28 5.67 10.38
N SER A 185 17.55 5.36 10.66
CA SER A 185 18.49 4.74 9.70
C SER A 185 18.06 3.35 9.26
N VAL A 186 17.46 2.55 10.15
CA VAL A 186 16.93 1.21 9.82
C VAL A 186 15.77 1.31 8.83
N LEU A 187 14.91 2.33 8.98
CA LEU A 187 13.78 2.58 8.08
C LEU A 187 14.21 3.12 6.71
N LEU A 188 15.30 3.90 6.65
CA LEU A 188 15.87 4.36 5.38
C LEU A 188 16.43 3.19 4.54
N LEU A 189 16.89 2.11 5.19
CA LEU A 189 17.40 0.92 4.51
C LEU A 189 16.29 0.00 3.94
N ARG A 190 15.11 -0.05 4.57
CA ARG A 190 13.97 -0.91 4.14
C ARG A 190 12.59 -0.29 4.48
N PRO A 191 12.15 0.77 3.76
CA PRO A 191 10.87 1.41 4.02
C PRO A 191 9.66 0.54 3.62
N GLU A 192 9.85 -0.39 2.68
CA GLU A 192 8.78 -1.22 2.08
C GLU A 192 8.18 -2.27 3.04
N ALA A 193 8.77 -2.45 4.23
CA ALA A 193 8.36 -3.43 5.23
C ALA A 193 7.46 -2.85 6.35
N GLU A 194 7.08 -1.57 6.30
CA GLU A 194 6.21 -0.98 7.34
C GLU A 194 4.75 -1.47 7.23
N LEU A 195 4.19 -1.89 8.38
CA LEU A 195 2.77 -2.24 8.49
C LEU A 195 1.95 -0.95 8.50
N SER A 196 1.26 -0.68 7.39
CA SER A 196 0.42 0.50 7.21
C SER A 196 -1.06 0.14 7.17
N ARG A 197 -1.91 1.16 7.31
CA ARG A 197 -3.36 1.01 7.13
C ARG A 197 -3.68 0.42 5.75
N ASP A 198 -3.03 0.90 4.71
CA ASP A 198 -3.24 0.42 3.34
C ASP A 198 -2.73 -1.01 3.13
N SER A 199 -1.57 -1.40 3.69
CA SER A 199 -1.09 -2.79 3.52
C SER A 199 -2.04 -3.80 4.15
N VAL A 200 -2.56 -3.55 5.36
CA VAL A 200 -3.59 -4.42 5.98
C VAL A 200 -4.87 -4.47 5.14
N TYR A 201 -5.38 -3.33 4.68
CA TYR A 201 -6.59 -3.34 3.86
C TYR A 201 -6.41 -3.97 2.47
N ASN A 202 -5.17 -4.10 1.99
CA ASN A 202 -4.83 -4.78 0.74
C ASN A 202 -4.49 -6.28 0.95
N MET A 203 -4.21 -6.72 2.18
CA MET A 203 -4.08 -8.14 2.54
C MET A 203 -5.43 -8.86 2.52
N PHE A 204 -6.53 -8.13 2.74
CA PHE A 204 -7.86 -8.64 2.41
C PHE A 204 -7.98 -8.71 0.89
N SER A 205 -7.80 -9.93 0.36
CA SER A 205 -8.28 -10.28 -0.98
C SER A 205 -9.80 -10.14 -1.01
N TYR A 206 -10.26 -8.94 -1.30
CA TYR A 206 -11.54 -8.73 -1.95
C TYR A 206 -11.41 -9.28 -3.37
N SER A 207 -11.46 -10.61 -3.46
CA SER A 207 -11.92 -11.28 -4.66
C SER A 207 -13.23 -10.58 -5.03
N GLN A 208 -13.22 -9.87 -6.16
CA GLN A 208 -14.47 -9.56 -6.83
C GLN A 208 -14.99 -10.89 -7.33
N GLU A 209 -15.72 -11.59 -6.46
CA GLU A 209 -16.49 -12.80 -6.75
C GLU A 209 -17.65 -12.45 -7.68
N HIS A 210 -17.27 -12.06 -8.90
CA HIS A 210 -18.01 -12.40 -10.09
C HIS A 210 -18.23 -13.92 -10.01
N PRO A 211 -19.47 -14.43 -9.92
CA PRO A 211 -19.73 -15.87 -9.84
C PRO A 211 -19.52 -16.52 -11.21
N SER A 212 -18.27 -16.57 -11.66
CA SER A 212 -17.83 -17.47 -12.71
C SER A 212 -18.12 -18.91 -12.25
N THR A 213 -18.54 -19.75 -13.19
CA THR A 213 -18.95 -21.16 -12.96
C THR A 213 -20.30 -21.43 -12.26
N LEU A 214 -21.17 -20.43 -12.10
CA LEU A 214 -22.59 -20.68 -12.38
C LEU A 214 -22.86 -20.44 -13.86
N THR A 215 -22.62 -21.48 -14.66
CA THR A 215 -23.08 -21.61 -16.06
C THR A 215 -24.60 -21.78 -16.06
N ASP A 216 -25.30 -20.68 -15.83
CA ASP A 216 -26.74 -20.55 -16.04
C ASP A 216 -27.06 -20.97 -17.49
N SER A 217 -27.94 -21.96 -17.66
CA SER A 217 -28.31 -22.63 -18.92
C SER A 217 -29.00 -21.72 -19.96
N TYR A 218 -28.94 -20.41 -19.72
CA TYR A 218 -29.62 -19.34 -20.42
C TYR A 218 -28.84 -18.86 -21.65
N SER A 219 -27.51 -19.00 -21.67
CA SER A 219 -26.68 -18.70 -22.84
C SER A 219 -26.95 -19.64 -24.03
N ASP A 220 -27.41 -20.87 -23.77
CA ASP A 220 -27.73 -21.87 -24.79
C ASP A 220 -29.20 -21.84 -25.25
N TYR A 221 -29.99 -20.82 -24.89
CA TYR A 221 -31.37 -20.72 -25.34
C TYR A 221 -31.48 -20.62 -26.88
N CYS A 222 -30.58 -19.89 -27.54
CA CYS A 222 -30.59 -19.74 -28.99
C CYS A 222 -29.95 -20.92 -29.75
N THR A 223 -28.99 -21.63 -29.15
CA THR A 223 -28.40 -22.84 -29.74
C THR A 223 -29.36 -24.03 -29.71
N THR A 224 -30.19 -24.12 -28.67
CA THR A 224 -31.23 -25.16 -28.51
C THR A 224 -32.50 -24.86 -29.31
N HIS A 225 -32.99 -23.61 -29.33
CA HIS A 225 -34.19 -23.22 -30.07
C HIS A 225 -33.89 -22.71 -31.49
N LYS A 226 -33.62 -23.65 -32.42
CA LYS A 226 -33.49 -23.35 -33.86
C LYS A 226 -34.70 -22.58 -34.41
N SER A 227 -34.45 -21.46 -35.08
CA SER A 227 -35.47 -20.69 -35.79
C SER A 227 -36.22 -21.56 -36.83
N PRO A 228 -37.57 -21.55 -36.85
CA PRO A 228 -38.37 -22.26 -37.85
C PRO A 228 -38.34 -21.50 -39.19
N GLY A 229 -37.21 -21.55 -39.91
CA GLY A 229 -36.97 -20.73 -41.10
C GLY A 229 -36.16 -21.37 -42.24
N ILE A 230 -35.48 -22.50 -42.02
CA ILE A 230 -34.77 -23.21 -43.11
C ILE A 230 -35.70 -24.29 -43.68
N ILE A 231 -36.52 -23.90 -44.66
CA ILE A 231 -37.13 -24.85 -45.59
C ILE A 231 -36.00 -25.40 -46.47
N SER A 232 -35.72 -26.70 -46.37
CA SER A 232 -34.76 -27.39 -47.23
C SER A 232 -35.31 -27.50 -48.67
N SER A 233 -35.10 -26.45 -49.47
CA SER A 233 -35.35 -26.47 -50.92
C SER A 233 -34.49 -27.56 -51.57
N PRO A 234 -35.03 -28.37 -52.50
CA PRO A 234 -34.44 -29.67 -52.83
C PRO A 234 -33.22 -29.61 -53.75
N HIS A 235 -32.21 -30.43 -53.40
CA HIS A 235 -31.20 -31.04 -54.28
C HIS A 235 -30.78 -30.30 -55.57
N THR A 236 -29.90 -29.31 -55.45
CA THR A 236 -28.99 -28.95 -56.56
C THR A 236 -27.77 -29.86 -56.53
N THR A 237 -27.82 -31.01 -57.21
CA THR A 237 -26.68 -31.94 -57.28
C THR A 237 -25.59 -31.40 -58.21
N LEU A 238 -24.62 -30.68 -57.64
CA LEU A 238 -23.36 -30.36 -58.33
C LEU A 238 -22.48 -31.61 -58.49
N PRO A 239 -21.64 -31.70 -59.54
CA PRO A 239 -20.82 -32.87 -59.81
C PRO A 239 -19.67 -33.03 -58.79
N PRO A 240 -19.19 -34.26 -58.56
CA PRO A 240 -18.09 -34.52 -57.64
C PRO A 240 -16.77 -33.93 -58.17
N GLY A 241 -16.23 -32.93 -57.47
CA GLY A 241 -14.96 -32.29 -57.80
C GLY A 241 -14.82 -30.84 -57.35
N THR A 242 -15.92 -30.14 -57.07
CA THR A 242 -15.90 -28.75 -56.59
C THR A 242 -16.38 -28.63 -55.15
N THR A 243 -15.45 -28.67 -54.20
CA THR A 243 -15.69 -28.18 -52.82
C THR A 243 -15.71 -26.64 -52.85
N SER A 244 -16.85 -26.04 -52.52
CA SER A 244 -16.92 -24.59 -52.28
C SER A 244 -16.17 -24.24 -50.98
N PRO A 245 -15.23 -23.28 -50.98
CA PRO A 245 -14.45 -22.91 -49.78
C PRO A 245 -15.27 -22.07 -48.77
N PHE A 246 -16.60 -22.15 -48.82
CA PHE A 246 -17.53 -21.36 -48.02
C PHE A 246 -18.40 -22.29 -47.17
N MET A 247 -17.94 -22.63 -45.97
CA MET A 247 -18.83 -23.13 -44.93
C MET A 247 -19.61 -21.96 -44.33
N TYR A 248 -20.93 -21.99 -44.46
CA TYR A 248 -21.82 -21.05 -43.79
C TYR A 248 -22.09 -21.54 -42.37
N ASP A 249 -21.20 -21.21 -41.43
CA ASP A 249 -21.55 -21.40 -40.02
C ASP A 249 -22.50 -20.30 -39.54
N GLY A 250 -23.59 -20.72 -38.91
CA GLY A 250 -24.80 -19.93 -38.70
C GLY A 250 -25.01 -19.59 -37.24
N HIS A 251 -24.06 -18.87 -36.64
CA HIS A 251 -24.10 -18.58 -35.22
C HIS A 251 -25.31 -17.70 -34.86
N SER A 252 -26.18 -18.25 -34.01
CA SER A 252 -27.29 -17.53 -33.39
C SER A 252 -26.87 -17.13 -31.98
N TYR A 253 -26.88 -15.83 -31.70
CA TYR A 253 -26.51 -15.27 -30.41
C TYR A 253 -27.72 -14.61 -29.76
N ALA A 254 -27.77 -14.71 -28.44
CA ALA A 254 -28.76 -14.00 -27.64
C ALA A 254 -28.45 -12.50 -27.67
N VAL A 255 -29.46 -11.69 -28.01
CA VAL A 255 -29.47 -10.26 -27.71
C VAL A 255 -30.46 -10.06 -26.57
N SER A 256 -29.93 -10.01 -25.34
CA SER A 256 -30.65 -9.45 -24.19
C SER A 256 -30.62 -7.92 -24.27
N GLN A 257 -31.66 -7.27 -23.74
CA GLN A 257 -31.51 -5.92 -23.22
C GLN A 257 -31.01 -6.03 -21.77
N PRO A 258 -30.22 -5.07 -21.27
CA PRO A 258 -29.73 -5.13 -19.90
C PRO A 258 -30.91 -5.15 -18.92
N ASP A 259 -30.96 -6.18 -18.09
CA ASP A 259 -32.12 -6.50 -17.28
C ASP A 259 -31.81 -6.56 -15.78
N VAL A 260 -32.85 -6.76 -14.97
CA VAL A 260 -32.72 -6.85 -13.52
C VAL A 260 -31.86 -8.07 -13.13
N TYR A 261 -31.88 -9.16 -13.91
CA TYR A 261 -31.04 -10.32 -13.63
C TYR A 261 -29.55 -10.04 -13.83
N GLU A 262 -29.13 -9.37 -14.92
CA GLU A 262 -27.74 -8.92 -15.09
C GLU A 262 -27.32 -7.95 -13.98
N LEU A 263 -28.15 -6.96 -13.64
CA LEU A 263 -27.88 -5.99 -12.58
C LEU A 263 -27.71 -6.63 -11.19
N LEU A 264 -28.51 -7.64 -10.88
CA LEU A 264 -28.41 -8.41 -9.64
C LEU A 264 -27.20 -9.37 -9.66
N LYS A 265 -26.94 -10.07 -10.76
CA LYS A 265 -25.77 -10.94 -10.93
C LYS A 265 -24.45 -10.18 -10.77
N ASN A 266 -24.38 -8.97 -11.33
CA ASN A 266 -23.22 -8.08 -11.23
C ASN A 266 -23.01 -7.52 -9.80
N SER A 267 -23.97 -7.66 -8.89
CA SER A 267 -23.80 -7.37 -7.46
C SER A 267 -23.18 -8.52 -6.65
N GLY A 268 -22.86 -9.65 -7.28
CA GLY A 268 -22.31 -10.86 -6.64
C GLY A 268 -23.37 -11.78 -6.03
N LEU A 269 -24.66 -11.55 -6.32
CA LEU A 269 -25.79 -12.23 -5.68
C LEU A 269 -26.57 -13.11 -6.65
N THR A 270 -27.00 -14.29 -6.18
CA THR A 270 -27.89 -15.20 -6.92
C THR A 270 -29.30 -15.14 -6.35
N PHE A 271 -30.28 -14.81 -7.18
CA PHE A 271 -31.68 -14.64 -6.77
C PHE A 271 -32.57 -15.81 -7.21
N LEU A 272 -33.20 -16.47 -6.24
CA LEU A 272 -34.28 -17.43 -6.47
C LEU A 272 -35.63 -16.70 -6.33
N THR A 273 -36.38 -16.55 -7.40
CA THR A 273 -37.63 -15.78 -7.40
C THR A 273 -38.65 -16.30 -8.41
N ASN A 274 -39.93 -16.07 -8.13
CA ASN A 274 -41.05 -16.26 -9.06
C ASN A 274 -41.36 -14.99 -9.89
N LEU A 275 -40.60 -13.91 -9.69
CA LEU A 275 -40.77 -12.63 -10.38
C LEU A 275 -40.00 -12.59 -11.71
N LYS A 276 -40.49 -11.77 -12.65
CA LYS A 276 -39.92 -11.59 -13.99
C LYS A 276 -38.72 -10.63 -13.94
N ILE A 277 -37.55 -11.16 -13.55
CA ILE A 277 -36.28 -10.40 -13.49
C ILE A 277 -35.44 -10.50 -14.78
N LYS A 278 -35.66 -11.52 -15.61
CA LYS A 278 -34.99 -11.72 -16.89
C LYS A 278 -35.78 -11.09 -18.05
N SER A 279 -35.09 -10.48 -18.99
CA SER A 279 -35.63 -9.96 -20.24
C SER A 279 -36.01 -11.11 -21.21
N PRO A 280 -36.87 -10.86 -22.22
CA PRO A 280 -37.02 -11.77 -23.35
C PRO A 280 -35.73 -11.74 -24.19
N ILE A 281 -35.11 -12.91 -24.42
CA ILE A 281 -33.99 -13.03 -25.37
C ILE A 281 -34.53 -12.88 -26.80
N GLU A 282 -33.95 -11.96 -27.58
CA GLU A 282 -34.07 -11.98 -29.04
C GLU A 282 -32.88 -12.74 -29.65
N CYS A 283 -33.12 -13.93 -30.20
CA CYS A 283 -32.08 -14.70 -30.88
C CYS A 283 -31.79 -14.11 -32.27
N ARG A 284 -30.60 -13.54 -32.46
CA ARG A 284 -30.17 -12.95 -33.73
C ARG A 284 -29.12 -13.83 -34.40
N THR A 285 -29.30 -14.09 -35.69
CA THR A 285 -28.31 -14.81 -36.50
C THR A 285 -27.34 -13.84 -37.18
N GLN A 286 -26.04 -14.05 -37.01
CA GLN A 286 -25.03 -13.47 -37.91
C GLN A 286 -24.38 -14.58 -38.74
N THR A 287 -24.34 -14.38 -40.05
CA THR A 287 -23.47 -15.14 -40.95
C THR A 287 -22.12 -14.45 -41.01
N THR A 288 -21.17 -14.90 -40.20
CA THR A 288 -19.79 -14.40 -40.20
C THR A 288 -18.96 -15.08 -41.29
N PHE A 289 -18.33 -14.29 -42.15
CA PHE A 289 -17.34 -14.82 -43.10
C PHE A 289 -16.02 -15.07 -42.36
N SER A 290 -15.70 -16.34 -42.10
CA SER A 290 -14.38 -16.72 -41.59
C SER A 290 -13.35 -16.70 -42.72
N TYR A 291 -12.19 -16.09 -42.46
CA TYR A 291 -10.97 -16.33 -43.21
C TYR A 291 -10.05 -17.17 -42.33
N ASP A 292 -9.79 -18.40 -42.75
CA ASP A 292 -8.84 -19.28 -42.07
C ASP A 292 -7.41 -18.75 -42.28
N TYR A 293 -6.72 -18.45 -41.19
CA TYR A 293 -5.36 -17.92 -41.20
C TYR A 293 -4.50 -18.80 -40.29
N MET A 294 -3.65 -19.61 -40.92
CA MET A 294 -2.91 -20.69 -40.27
C MET A 294 -2.13 -20.21 -39.04
N SER A 295 -2.45 -20.77 -37.87
CA SER A 295 -1.63 -20.64 -36.67
C SER A 295 -0.34 -21.44 -36.82
N TYR A 296 0.80 -20.79 -36.53
CA TYR A 296 2.05 -21.51 -36.27
C TYR A 296 2.04 -22.03 -34.83
N ASP A 297 1.95 -23.35 -34.66
CA ASP A 297 2.35 -24.02 -33.42
C ASP A 297 3.87 -24.25 -33.44
N GLU A 298 4.55 -23.86 -32.36
CA GLU A 298 5.96 -24.21 -32.12
C GLU A 298 6.11 -24.89 -30.75
N LEU A 299 5.88 -26.20 -30.76
CA LEU A 299 6.50 -27.26 -29.93
C LEU A 299 6.69 -27.01 -28.41
N ALA A 300 5.90 -27.71 -27.60
CA ALA A 300 6.21 -27.96 -26.18
C ALA A 300 5.74 -29.35 -25.71
N ASP A 301 6.60 -30.35 -25.87
CA ASP A 301 6.61 -31.70 -25.27
C ASP A 301 8.09 -32.00 -24.89
N LEU A 302 8.49 -32.68 -23.81
CA LEU A 302 7.74 -33.42 -22.79
C LEU A 302 8.58 -33.56 -21.48
N ASP A 303 7.86 -33.72 -20.36
CA ASP A 303 8.21 -34.49 -19.15
C ASP A 303 9.30 -34.08 -18.11
N ASN A 304 9.15 -34.70 -16.93
CA ASN A 304 9.80 -34.46 -15.64
C ASN A 304 11.15 -35.17 -15.47
N LEU A 305 11.95 -34.75 -14.45
CA LEU A 305 12.49 -35.63 -13.39
C LEU A 305 13.18 -34.85 -12.25
N ASN A 306 13.29 -35.48 -11.07
CA ASN A 306 13.95 -35.06 -9.81
C ASN A 306 14.76 -36.30 -9.29
N PRO A 307 15.50 -36.35 -8.13
CA PRO A 307 15.62 -35.41 -6.99
C PRO A 307 17.04 -35.28 -6.34
N GLU A 308 17.09 -34.65 -5.13
CA GLU A 308 18.08 -34.83 -4.01
C GLU A 308 19.56 -34.42 -4.20
N THR A 309 20.39 -34.12 -3.16
CA THR A 309 20.23 -34.08 -1.67
C THR A 309 20.23 -32.59 -1.15
N ASP A 310 20.70 -32.09 0.02
CA ASP A 310 21.46 -32.55 1.22
C ASP A 310 21.15 -31.68 2.49
N ALA A 311 21.94 -31.77 3.59
CA ALA A 311 21.45 -31.48 4.96
C ALA A 311 22.19 -30.45 5.88
N ALA A 312 21.41 -29.95 6.88
CA ALA A 312 21.79 -29.42 8.22
C ALA A 312 22.53 -28.04 8.31
N VAL A 313 22.72 -27.34 9.45
CA VAL A 313 22.50 -27.63 10.91
C VAL A 313 21.82 -26.44 11.66
N GLU A 314 22.06 -26.19 12.97
CA GLU A 314 21.29 -25.26 13.83
C GLU A 314 22.10 -24.52 14.96
N ARG A 315 21.47 -23.51 15.60
CA ARG A 315 21.70 -22.93 16.98
C ARG A 315 23.02 -22.19 17.32
N ALA A 316 23.20 -21.50 18.47
CA ALA A 316 22.33 -20.57 19.27
C ALA A 316 23.12 -19.90 20.45
N GLU A 317 22.80 -18.63 20.77
CA GLU A 317 22.76 -17.89 22.07
C GLU A 317 23.91 -17.81 23.15
N SER A 318 23.81 -16.72 23.95
CA SER A 318 24.12 -16.47 25.40
C SER A 318 25.46 -15.88 25.96
N GLU A 319 25.43 -14.56 26.23
CA GLU A 319 25.52 -13.82 27.55
C GLU A 319 26.74 -13.75 28.53
N HIS A 320 26.66 -12.70 29.38
CA HIS A 320 27.43 -12.28 30.59
C HIS A 320 28.87 -11.70 30.42
N ILE A 321 29.40 -10.71 31.17
CA ILE A 321 29.01 -9.59 32.10
C ILE A 321 30.04 -9.51 33.25
N GLU A 322 30.65 -8.33 33.51
CA GLU A 322 30.74 -7.68 34.85
C GLU A 322 31.44 -6.28 34.84
N LEU A 323 31.42 -5.60 36.00
CA LEU A 323 31.78 -4.20 36.31
C LEU A 323 33.30 -3.90 36.28
N GLY A 324 33.79 -2.65 36.31
CA GLY A 324 33.13 -1.33 36.31
C GLY A 324 34.02 -0.24 36.97
N SER A 325 33.81 1.05 36.65
CA SER A 325 34.47 2.20 37.30
C SER A 325 33.70 3.50 37.04
N GLU A 326 33.54 4.37 38.04
CA GLU A 326 32.74 5.61 37.92
C GLU A 326 33.48 6.73 37.18
N ALA A 327 33.08 6.94 35.93
CA ALA A 327 33.09 8.23 35.26
C ALA A 327 31.63 8.59 34.88
N GLY A 328 31.36 9.87 34.58
CA GLY A 328 30.02 10.31 34.17
C GLY A 328 29.46 9.45 33.01
N PRO A 329 28.15 9.12 33.02
CA PRO A 329 27.60 7.92 32.38
C PRO A 329 28.07 7.75 30.93
N VAL A 330 28.83 6.67 30.72
CA VAL A 330 29.43 6.29 29.45
C VAL A 330 28.33 5.83 28.52
N ARG A 331 28.30 6.38 27.31
CA ARG A 331 27.36 5.95 26.27
C ARG A 331 27.78 4.60 25.71
N ILE A 332 26.94 3.58 25.90
CA ILE A 332 27.20 2.19 25.54
C ILE A 332 26.01 1.50 24.86
N TRP A 333 24.77 1.97 25.06
CA TRP A 333 23.56 1.29 24.59
C TRP A 333 23.05 1.88 23.27
N PHE A 334 23.54 1.33 22.16
CA PHE A 334 23.22 1.74 20.78
C PHE A 334 22.44 0.64 20.03
N PRO A 335 21.16 0.38 20.36
CA PRO A 335 20.34 -0.61 19.65
C PRO A 335 19.81 -0.07 18.31
N GLU A 336 19.43 -0.98 17.40
CA GLU A 336 18.68 -0.65 16.17
C GLU A 336 17.15 -0.57 16.43
N THR A 337 16.66 -1.38 17.37
CA THR A 337 15.28 -1.42 17.86
C THR A 337 15.32 -1.34 19.39
N PHE A 338 14.69 -0.34 20.00
CA PHE A 338 14.78 -0.10 21.45
C PHE A 338 13.48 -0.35 22.22
N ILE A 339 12.33 -0.37 21.53
CA ILE A 339 11.06 -0.85 22.10
C ILE A 339 10.56 -1.99 21.21
N TRP A 340 10.31 -3.14 21.85
CA TRP A 340 9.66 -4.30 21.25
C TRP A 340 8.92 -5.04 22.37
N THR A 341 7.67 -4.68 22.62
CA THR A 341 6.92 -5.17 23.80
C THR A 341 5.41 -5.22 23.56
N LEU A 342 4.72 -6.05 24.34
CA LEU A 342 3.26 -6.15 24.36
C LEU A 342 2.72 -5.47 25.62
N VAL A 343 1.77 -4.54 25.47
CA VAL A 343 1.13 -3.80 26.55
C VAL A 343 -0.39 -4.07 26.54
N PRO A 344 -0.96 -4.67 27.60
CA PRO A 344 -2.40 -4.80 27.76
C PRO A 344 -3.02 -3.46 28.17
N ILE A 345 -4.21 -3.17 27.64
CA ILE A 345 -4.93 -1.92 27.88
C ILE A 345 -6.00 -2.13 28.94
N SER A 346 -5.88 -1.36 30.03
CA SER A 346 -6.84 -1.37 31.14
C SER A 346 -8.24 -0.91 30.72
N ASP A 347 -9.23 -1.10 31.59
CA ASP A 347 -10.62 -0.67 31.36
C ASP A 347 -10.78 0.84 31.09
N SER A 348 -9.75 1.64 31.41
CA SER A 348 -9.70 3.08 31.09
C SER A 348 -9.45 3.39 29.60
N GLY A 349 -9.05 2.41 28.79
CA GLY A 349 -8.63 2.62 27.39
C GLY A 349 -7.26 3.28 27.24
N VAL A 350 -6.49 3.43 28.33
CA VAL A 350 -5.19 4.10 28.36
C VAL A 350 -4.14 3.24 29.08
N ALA A 351 -2.88 3.36 28.64
CA ALA A 351 -1.69 2.90 29.33
C ALA A 351 -0.56 3.95 29.22
N GLU A 352 0.29 4.03 30.24
CA GLU A 352 1.56 4.75 30.19
C GLU A 352 2.71 3.80 30.45
N LEU A 353 3.77 3.90 29.66
CA LEU A 353 5.02 3.16 29.86
C LEU A 353 6.18 4.15 30.02
N ALA A 354 6.93 4.05 31.12
CA ALA A 354 8.19 4.77 31.28
C ALA A 354 9.29 4.02 30.51
N VAL A 355 10.00 4.71 29.62
CA VAL A 355 11.08 4.14 28.81
C VAL A 355 12.34 4.99 28.91
N THR A 356 13.51 4.33 28.97
CA THR A 356 14.81 5.02 28.90
C THR A 356 15.18 5.23 27.43
N VAL A 357 15.58 6.45 27.09
CA VAL A 357 16.04 6.82 25.73
C VAL A 357 17.46 6.27 25.51
N PRO A 358 17.75 5.55 24.41
CA PRO A 358 19.07 4.96 24.20
C PRO A 358 20.17 5.99 23.89
N ASP A 359 21.42 5.53 23.87
CA ASP A 359 22.61 6.38 23.74
C ASP A 359 22.84 6.94 22.32
N SER A 360 22.16 6.36 21.32
CA SER A 360 22.16 6.87 19.94
C SER A 360 21.60 8.28 19.88
N ILE A 361 22.29 9.16 19.16
CA ILE A 361 21.83 10.52 18.86
C ILE A 361 21.19 10.46 17.47
N THR A 362 19.87 10.34 17.44
CA THR A 362 19.09 9.89 16.28
C THR A 362 17.63 10.31 16.43
N ASP A 363 16.87 10.22 15.34
CA ASP A 363 15.40 10.25 15.41
C ASP A 363 14.88 8.83 15.54
N TRP A 364 14.19 8.53 16.63
CA TRP A 364 13.47 7.27 16.82
C TRP A 364 12.08 7.37 16.22
N ARG A 365 11.65 6.34 15.49
CA ARG A 365 10.27 6.17 15.01
C ARG A 365 9.58 5.07 15.77
N ALA A 366 8.38 5.34 16.26
CA ALA A 366 7.56 4.37 16.99
C ALA A 366 6.18 4.23 16.36
N MET A 367 5.71 2.99 16.30
CA MET A 367 4.37 2.62 15.85
C MET A 367 3.82 1.51 16.75
N THR A 368 2.50 1.36 16.77
CA THR A 368 1.84 0.28 17.50
C THR A 368 0.61 -0.21 16.73
N PHE A 369 0.31 -1.49 16.88
CA PHE A 369 -0.99 -2.05 16.51
C PHE A 369 -1.61 -2.74 17.73
N CYS A 370 -2.93 -2.69 17.85
CA CYS A 370 -3.67 -3.26 18.96
C CYS A 370 -4.80 -4.16 18.47
N THR A 371 -4.97 -5.32 19.10
CA THR A 371 -6.08 -6.23 18.86
C THR A 371 -7.03 -6.24 20.06
N SER A 372 -8.34 -6.27 19.78
CA SER A 372 -9.41 -6.37 20.77
C SER A 372 -10.48 -7.32 20.24
N GLU A 373 -11.05 -8.17 21.09
CA GLU A 373 -12.14 -9.07 20.69
C GLU A 373 -13.40 -8.32 20.25
N SER A 374 -13.67 -7.16 20.85
CA SER A 374 -14.86 -6.34 20.57
C SER A 374 -14.63 -5.27 19.49
N HIS A 375 -13.43 -4.70 19.42
CA HIS A 375 -13.10 -3.59 18.50
C HIS A 375 -12.17 -4.00 17.34
N GLY A 376 -11.70 -5.24 17.29
CA GLY A 376 -10.82 -5.76 16.26
C GLY A 376 -9.41 -5.16 16.29
N LEU A 377 -8.75 -5.17 15.13
CA LEU A 377 -7.44 -4.58 14.89
C LEU A 377 -7.55 -3.05 14.76
N GLY A 378 -6.55 -2.35 15.29
CA GLY A 378 -6.25 -0.96 14.98
C GLY A 378 -4.75 -0.70 14.94
N ILE A 379 -4.34 0.36 14.26
CA ILE A 379 -2.92 0.75 14.06
C ILE A 379 -2.81 2.25 14.31
N SER A 380 -1.74 2.68 15.01
CA SER A 380 -1.44 4.10 15.21
C SER A 380 -0.80 4.71 13.97
N GLU A 381 -0.91 6.03 13.83
CA GLU A 381 0.04 6.79 13.02
C GLU A 381 1.46 6.69 13.64
N THR A 382 2.51 6.84 12.83
CA THR A 382 3.90 6.76 13.30
C THR A 382 4.30 8.03 14.05
N THR A 383 4.71 7.87 15.32
CA THR A 383 5.21 8.96 16.18
C THR A 383 6.73 8.97 16.23
N SER A 384 7.34 10.06 16.73
CA SER A 384 8.79 10.25 16.69
C SER A 384 9.37 10.93 17.93
N LEU A 385 10.52 10.44 18.39
CA LEU A 385 11.30 10.99 19.50
C LEU A 385 12.73 11.29 19.04
N ARG A 386 13.15 12.56 19.12
CA ARG A 386 14.53 12.96 18.81
C ARG A 386 15.42 12.80 20.02
N SER A 387 16.33 11.82 19.98
CA SER A 387 17.42 11.72 20.96
C SER A 387 18.55 12.68 20.54
N PHE A 388 18.75 13.76 21.30
CA PHE A 388 19.73 14.80 20.94
C PHE A 388 20.57 15.27 22.12
N LYS A 389 21.83 15.62 21.84
CA LYS A 389 22.77 16.22 22.81
C LYS A 389 23.52 17.34 22.08
N PRO A 390 23.56 18.58 22.58
CA PRO A 390 24.15 19.72 21.85
C PRO A 390 25.68 19.68 21.73
N PHE A 391 26.33 18.71 22.38
CA PHE A 391 27.76 18.44 22.23
C PHE A 391 27.96 16.92 22.31
N PHE A 392 28.64 16.31 21.34
CA PHE A 392 28.95 14.88 21.35
C PHE A 392 30.19 14.51 20.54
N VAL A 393 30.66 13.29 20.78
CA VAL A 393 31.81 12.65 20.13
C VAL A 393 31.32 11.37 19.44
N GLU A 394 31.80 11.12 18.23
CA GLU A 394 31.39 10.01 17.39
C GLU A 394 32.58 9.38 16.64
N PRO A 395 32.97 8.13 16.97
CA PRO A 395 33.90 7.37 16.15
C PRO A 395 33.19 6.84 14.90
N THR A 396 33.78 7.07 13.73
CA THR A 396 33.44 6.37 12.48
C THR A 396 34.22 5.05 12.47
N LEU A 397 33.54 3.95 12.78
CA LEU A 397 34.11 2.60 12.77
C LEU A 397 33.75 1.88 11.47
N PRO A 398 34.69 1.19 10.81
CA PRO A 398 34.35 0.22 9.76
C PRO A 398 33.65 -1.00 10.37
N TYR A 399 32.83 -1.70 9.59
CA TYR A 399 32.10 -2.90 10.03
C TYR A 399 33.03 -4.03 10.52
N SER A 400 34.19 -4.18 9.88
CA SER A 400 35.24 -5.13 10.26
C SER A 400 36.63 -4.57 9.91
N VAL A 401 37.66 -5.14 10.54
CA VAL A 401 39.08 -4.83 10.28
C VAL A 401 39.89 -6.13 10.30
N PHE A 402 40.94 -6.20 9.48
CA PHE A 402 41.82 -7.37 9.47
C PHE A 402 42.85 -7.26 10.60
N ARG A 403 42.98 -8.34 11.39
CA ARG A 403 43.99 -8.42 12.48
C ARG A 403 45.39 -8.32 11.88
N GLY A 404 46.18 -7.36 12.38
CA GLY A 404 47.54 -7.08 11.93
C GLY A 404 47.64 -5.93 10.91
N GLU A 405 46.52 -5.51 10.31
CA GLU A 405 46.47 -4.32 9.45
C GLU A 405 46.23 -3.05 10.27
N SER A 406 46.73 -1.92 9.76
CA SER A 406 46.51 -0.58 10.29
C SER A 406 45.33 0.11 9.60
N PHE A 407 44.43 0.70 10.37
CA PHE A 407 43.33 1.53 9.86
C PHE A 407 43.25 2.89 10.57
N PRO A 408 42.83 3.96 9.88
CA PRO A 408 42.63 5.26 10.49
C PRO A 408 41.29 5.29 11.25
N LEU A 409 41.33 5.17 12.57
CA LEU A 409 40.17 5.39 13.44
C LEU A 409 39.84 6.88 13.45
N LYS A 410 38.80 7.27 12.70
CA LYS A 410 38.33 8.66 12.61
C LYS A 410 37.32 8.93 13.71
N VAL A 411 37.52 10.01 14.46
CA VAL A 411 36.60 10.45 15.52
C VAL A 411 36.18 11.89 15.23
N LYS A 412 34.87 12.12 15.10
CA LYS A 412 34.30 13.44 14.85
C LYS A 412 33.66 13.98 16.13
N VAL A 413 33.94 15.24 16.42
CA VAL A 413 33.38 15.96 17.57
C VAL A 413 32.47 17.05 17.04
N PHE A 414 31.21 17.08 17.49
CA PHE A 414 30.17 18.02 17.06
C PHE A 414 29.80 18.98 18.19
N SER A 415 29.74 20.28 17.91
CA SER A 415 29.24 21.31 18.83
C SER A 415 28.11 22.11 18.21
N TYR A 416 26.95 22.06 18.85
CA TYR A 416 25.76 22.89 18.65
C TYR A 416 25.52 23.79 19.89
N LEU A 417 26.58 24.05 20.66
CA LEU A 417 26.57 25.00 21.78
C LEU A 417 26.71 26.44 21.24
N LYS A 418 26.17 27.42 21.96
CA LYS A 418 26.19 28.84 21.55
C LYS A 418 27.51 29.57 21.80
N GLU A 419 28.47 28.92 22.46
CA GLU A 419 29.76 29.48 22.84
C GLU A 419 30.90 28.58 22.38
N CYS A 420 32.09 29.14 22.18
CA CYS A 420 33.28 28.37 21.86
C CYS A 420 33.90 27.77 23.13
N MET A 421 34.32 26.51 23.07
CA MET A 421 34.93 25.78 24.19
C MET A 421 36.29 25.20 23.80
N VAL A 422 37.24 25.16 24.74
CA VAL A 422 38.48 24.39 24.56
C VAL A 422 38.23 22.96 25.01
N LEU A 423 38.42 22.01 24.09
CA LEU A 423 38.32 20.58 24.36
C LEU A 423 39.70 19.93 24.32
N GLN A 424 39.90 18.93 25.18
CA GLN A 424 41.01 17.98 25.09
C GLN A 424 40.44 16.61 24.70
N LEU A 425 41.05 15.94 23.73
CA LEU A 425 40.61 14.66 23.19
C LEU A 425 41.78 13.69 23.14
N SER A 426 41.56 12.47 23.64
CA SER A 426 42.54 11.39 23.65
C SER A 426 41.82 10.05 23.48
N LEU A 427 42.39 9.14 22.70
CA LEU A 427 41.97 7.74 22.70
C LEU A 427 42.60 7.04 23.92
N MET A 428 41.83 6.20 24.61
CA MET A 428 42.34 5.39 25.72
C MET A 428 43.09 4.17 25.18
N ASP A 429 44.20 3.81 25.83
CA ASP A 429 44.98 2.62 25.46
C ASP A 429 44.19 1.35 25.80
N SER A 430 44.18 0.36 24.89
CA SER A 430 43.54 -0.95 25.10
C SER A 430 44.47 -2.09 24.69
N ARG A 431 44.19 -3.30 25.19
CA ARG A 431 44.82 -4.56 24.75
C ARG A 431 44.34 -5.06 23.38
N ASP A 432 43.26 -4.50 22.84
CA ASP A 432 42.61 -4.99 21.63
C ASP A 432 43.17 -4.37 20.34
N PHE A 433 43.93 -3.27 20.45
CA PHE A 433 44.64 -2.59 19.35
C PHE A 433 45.97 -1.95 19.81
N GLU A 434 46.90 -1.78 18.88
CA GLU A 434 48.13 -0.99 19.03
C GLU A 434 48.01 0.35 18.28
N PHE A 435 48.64 1.42 18.75
CA PHE A 435 48.81 2.62 17.93
C PHE A 435 50.01 2.45 16.98
N VAL A 436 49.85 2.86 15.72
CA VAL A 436 50.93 2.83 14.70
C VAL A 436 51.94 3.96 14.95
N HIS A 437 51.46 5.07 15.52
CA HIS A 437 52.21 6.26 15.91
C HIS A 437 52.08 6.48 17.43
N ALA A 438 52.70 7.52 18.00
CA ALA A 438 52.45 7.88 19.40
C ALA A 438 50.97 8.24 19.63
N ASN A 439 50.40 7.90 20.80
CA ASN A 439 49.03 8.29 21.17
C ASN A 439 48.96 9.82 21.40
N VAL A 440 48.65 10.58 20.34
CA VAL A 440 48.54 12.03 20.37
C VAL A 440 47.26 12.44 21.11
N LYS A 441 47.42 13.33 22.10
CA LYS A 441 46.30 14.06 22.71
C LYS A 441 46.11 15.39 21.97
N PHE A 442 44.90 15.64 21.48
CA PHE A 442 44.56 16.87 20.78
C PHE A 442 43.93 17.88 21.74
N THR A 443 44.39 19.13 21.74
CA THR A 443 43.76 20.24 22.48
C THR A 443 43.39 21.34 21.49
N ILE A 444 42.13 21.75 21.46
CA ILE A 444 41.67 22.75 20.47
C ILE A 444 40.40 23.50 20.92
N CYS A 445 40.23 24.73 20.43
CA CYS A 445 38.98 25.47 20.53
C CYS A 445 37.98 25.00 19.45
N LEU A 446 36.76 24.65 19.84
CA LEU A 446 35.64 24.30 18.96
C LEU A 446 34.50 25.29 19.21
N CYS A 447 33.93 25.85 18.14
CA CYS A 447 32.97 26.96 18.18
C CYS A 447 31.54 26.50 17.85
N PRO A 448 30.53 27.40 17.93
CA PRO A 448 29.14 27.07 17.59
C PRO A 448 28.95 26.49 16.19
N ASP A 449 27.96 25.61 16.08
CA ASP A 449 27.51 24.91 14.87
C ASP A 449 28.66 24.33 14.01
N SER A 450 29.73 23.90 14.68
CA SER A 450 30.95 23.41 14.06
C SER A 450 31.27 21.98 14.51
N ALA A 451 31.91 21.23 13.63
CA ALA A 451 32.36 19.89 13.92
C ALA A 451 33.76 19.64 13.37
N LYS A 452 34.59 18.93 14.14
CA LYS A 452 35.98 18.66 13.80
C LYS A 452 36.31 17.17 13.88
N THR A 453 37.01 16.68 12.86
CA THR A 453 37.48 15.30 12.78
C THR A 453 38.92 15.20 13.24
N PHE A 454 39.21 14.17 14.03
CA PHE A 454 40.51 13.73 14.51
C PHE A 454 40.71 12.28 14.03
N PHE A 455 41.95 11.80 14.03
CA PHE A 455 42.25 10.42 13.64
C PHE A 455 43.44 9.87 14.42
N TRP A 456 43.40 8.57 14.69
CA TRP A 456 44.53 7.77 15.16
C TRP A 456 44.69 6.58 14.22
N ASP A 457 45.92 6.36 13.74
CA ASP A 457 46.25 5.15 13.00
C ASP A 457 46.45 4.03 14.02
N VAL A 458 45.55 3.04 14.01
CA VAL A 458 45.51 1.94 14.97
C VAL A 458 45.51 0.60 14.24
N LYS A 459 46.07 -0.42 14.89
CA LYS A 459 46.31 -1.75 14.34
C LYS A 459 45.63 -2.78 15.24
N ALA A 460 44.68 -3.53 14.69
CA ALA A 460 43.92 -4.51 15.47
C ALA A 460 44.80 -5.72 15.81
N THR A 461 44.97 -6.02 17.10
CA THR A 461 45.84 -7.12 17.58
C THR A 461 45.06 -8.38 17.95
N LYS A 462 43.86 -8.22 18.49
CA LYS A 462 43.02 -9.29 19.02
C LYS A 462 41.88 -9.65 18.06
N LEU A 463 41.38 -10.88 18.16
CA LEU A 463 40.16 -11.33 17.48
C LEU A 463 38.93 -11.18 18.38
N GLY A 464 37.79 -10.82 17.81
CA GLY A 464 36.51 -10.68 18.50
C GLY A 464 35.84 -9.34 18.25
N LYS A 465 34.86 -8.98 19.09
CA LYS A 465 34.24 -7.65 19.12
C LYS A 465 35.09 -6.71 20.00
N GLY A 466 35.33 -5.49 19.55
CA GLY A 466 35.87 -4.40 20.37
C GLY A 466 34.75 -3.50 20.90
N THR A 467 34.96 -2.87 22.05
CA THR A 467 33.93 -2.01 22.69
C THR A 467 33.97 -0.57 22.17
N ARG A 468 32.80 0.06 22.03
CA ARG A 468 32.65 1.50 21.70
C ARG A 468 32.25 2.24 22.97
N GLU A 469 33.22 2.85 23.64
CA GLU A 469 33.02 3.68 24.84
C GLU A 469 33.42 5.13 24.57
N GLY A 470 32.90 6.06 25.37
CA GLY A 470 33.15 7.49 25.20
C GLY A 470 32.83 8.31 26.44
N HIS A 471 33.88 8.73 27.14
CA HIS A 471 33.83 9.64 28.28
C HIS A 471 33.73 11.11 27.84
N LYS A 472 33.55 12.01 28.82
CA LYS A 472 33.54 13.47 28.67
C LYS A 472 34.26 14.13 29.84
#